data_AF-A0AAW1LYZ0-F1
#
_entry.id   AF-A0AAW1LYZ0-F1
#
_cell.length_a   1.000
_cell.length_b   1.000
_cell.length_c   1.000
_cell.angle_alpha   90.00
_cell.angle_beta   90.00
_cell.angle_gamma   90.00
#
_symmetry.space_group_name_H-M   'P 1'
#
loop_
_entity.id
_entity.type
_entity.pdbx_description
1 polymer ?
#
loop_
_entity_poly.entity_id
_entity_poly.type
_entity_poly.pdbx_seq_one_letter_code
_entity_poly.pdbx_strand_id
1 'polypeptide(L)'
;MTNTPEIGYREYVDINDLEPPEKMLGYSVIVFDDIPSTDQNIIKQYFSFGRHRNLDCFYLCQTYSAISKQLLRDNANLIIVFQQDSTNLRHIYNDHGCDRTFSEFLDLCRFSWREPYGMLVIDCD
;
A
#
# COMPACT_ATOMS: atom_id res chain seq x y z
N MET A 1 -3.66 14.61 -18.07
CA MET A 1 -3.44 13.24 -18.58
C MET A 1 -4.61 12.90 -19.49
N THR A 2 -4.35 12.42 -20.70
CA THR A 2 -5.38 12.03 -21.66
C THR A 2 -6.08 10.76 -21.18
N ASN A 3 -7.36 10.85 -20.85
CA ASN A 3 -8.21 9.70 -20.52
C ASN A 3 -8.12 8.68 -21.66
N THR A 4 -7.62 7.48 -21.36
CA THR A 4 -7.75 6.32 -22.25
C THR A 4 -9.24 5.97 -22.28
N PRO A 5 -9.95 6.11 -23.41
CA PRO A 5 -11.42 6.06 -23.44
C PRO A 5 -12.04 4.75 -22.91
N GLU A 6 -11.26 3.68 -22.88
CA GLU A 6 -11.68 2.33 -22.47
C GLU A 6 -11.51 2.06 -20.97
N ILE A 7 -10.76 2.91 -20.25
CA ILE A 7 -10.53 2.77 -18.81
C ILE A 7 -11.36 3.85 -18.11
N GLY A 8 -12.43 3.42 -17.43
CA GLY A 8 -13.20 4.30 -16.57
C GLY A 8 -12.29 4.90 -15.50
N TYR A 9 -12.20 6.23 -15.44
CA TYR A 9 -11.46 6.96 -14.41
C TYR A 9 -12.42 7.78 -13.58
N ARG A 10 -12.28 7.68 -12.26
CA ARG A 10 -13.04 8.48 -11.30
C ARG A 10 -12.12 8.91 -10.18
N GLU A 11 -12.10 10.21 -9.93
CA GLU A 11 -11.34 10.84 -8.85
C GLU A 11 -12.30 11.18 -7.70
N TYR A 12 -11.80 10.98 -6.48
CA TYR A 12 -12.51 11.33 -5.25
C TYR A 12 -11.60 12.26 -4.45
N VAL A 13 -12.13 13.43 -4.07
CA VAL A 13 -11.37 14.42 -3.28
C VAL A 13 -11.52 14.15 -1.79
N ASP A 14 -12.70 13.70 -1.36
CA ASP A 14 -12.97 13.29 0.01
C ASP A 14 -13.15 11.77 0.06
N ILE A 15 -12.56 11.14 1.06
CA ILE A 15 -12.71 9.71 1.30
C ILE A 15 -14.16 9.32 1.62
N ASN A 16 -14.93 10.26 2.17
CA ASN A 16 -16.33 10.05 2.52
C ASN A 16 -17.24 9.96 1.29
N ASP A 17 -16.77 10.44 0.12
CA ASP A 17 -17.48 10.29 -1.16
C ASP A 17 -17.27 8.93 -1.80
N LEU A 18 -16.32 8.14 -1.28
CA LEU A 18 -16.06 6.79 -1.75
C LEU A 18 -17.13 5.85 -1.22
N GLU A 19 -17.79 5.13 -2.13
CA GLU A 19 -18.73 4.08 -1.75
C GLU A 19 -17.98 2.92 -1.07
N PRO A 20 -18.62 2.14 -0.19
CA PRO A 20 -18.00 0.97 0.41
C PRO A 20 -17.70 -0.12 -0.65
N PRO A 21 -16.78 -1.06 -0.36
CA PRO A 21 -16.32 -2.06 -1.32
C PRO A 21 -17.46 -2.85 -1.98
N GLU A 22 -18.58 -3.10 -1.29
CA GLU A 22 -19.75 -3.86 -1.74
C GLU A 22 -20.57 -3.16 -2.84
N LYS A 23 -20.35 -1.88 -3.06
CA LYS A 23 -21.03 -1.10 -4.11
C LYS A 23 -20.12 -0.72 -5.27
N MET A 24 -18.81 -0.95 -5.15
CA MET A 24 -17.87 -0.71 -6.23
C MET A 24 -18.08 -1.65 -7.42
N LEU A 25 -17.64 -1.23 -8.59
CA LEU A 25 -17.61 -2.10 -9.76
C LEU A 25 -16.52 -3.17 -9.55
N GLY A 26 -16.86 -4.45 -9.72
CA GLY A 26 -15.86 -5.52 -9.60
C GLY A 26 -14.74 -5.36 -10.64
N TYR A 27 -13.55 -5.91 -10.35
CA TYR A 27 -12.33 -5.74 -11.19
C TYR A 27 -11.85 -4.28 -11.30
N SER A 28 -12.26 -3.40 -10.38
CA SER A 28 -11.72 -2.05 -10.31
C SER A 28 -10.41 -2.01 -9.54
N VAL A 29 -9.52 -1.10 -9.96
CA VAL A 29 -8.31 -0.74 -9.23
C VAL A 29 -8.58 0.54 -8.44
N ILE A 30 -8.34 0.51 -7.14
CA ILE A 30 -8.52 1.63 -6.22
C ILE A 30 -7.16 2.09 -5.74
N VAL A 31 -6.88 3.39 -5.87
CA VAL A 31 -5.61 3.99 -5.45
C VAL A 31 -5.87 5.04 -4.39
N PHE A 32 -5.33 4.82 -3.20
CA PHE A 32 -5.33 5.75 -2.07
C PHE A 32 -4.00 6.50 -2.07
N ASP A 33 -3.99 7.74 -2.56
CA ASP A 33 -2.77 8.54 -2.70
C ASP A 33 -2.61 9.57 -1.58
N ASP A 34 -1.60 9.37 -0.73
CA ASP A 34 -1.18 10.29 0.34
C ASP A 34 -2.31 10.80 1.26
N ILE A 35 -3.12 9.86 1.78
CA ILE A 35 -4.26 10.15 2.69
C ILE A 35 -4.07 9.71 4.16
N PRO A 36 -2.89 9.84 4.80
CA PRO A 36 -2.66 9.30 6.14
C PRO A 36 -3.48 10.01 7.25
N SER A 37 -3.95 11.24 7.03
CA SER A 37 -4.66 12.05 8.04
C SER A 37 -6.18 11.85 8.10
N THR A 38 -6.75 11.04 7.20
CA THR A 38 -8.21 10.84 7.12
C THR A 38 -8.64 9.59 7.89
N ASP A 39 -9.93 9.46 8.23
CA ASP A 39 -10.46 8.23 8.83
C ASP A 39 -10.15 7.02 7.92
N GLN A 40 -9.23 6.18 8.40
CA GLN A 40 -8.74 5.01 7.68
C GLN A 40 -9.77 3.85 7.68
N ASN A 41 -10.92 3.99 8.33
CA ASN A 41 -11.91 2.91 8.46
C ASN A 41 -12.44 2.42 7.12
N ILE A 42 -12.69 3.32 6.18
CA ILE A 42 -13.14 2.93 4.83
C ILE A 42 -12.02 2.19 4.08
N ILE A 43 -10.78 2.68 4.17
CA ILE A 43 -9.61 2.03 3.54
C ILE A 43 -9.42 0.62 4.11
N LYS A 44 -9.58 0.45 5.42
CA LYS A 44 -9.53 -0.86 6.09
C LYS A 44 -10.57 -1.83 5.51
N GLN A 45 -11.77 -1.35 5.21
CA GLN A 45 -12.80 -2.17 4.55
C GLN A 45 -12.35 -2.59 3.15
N TYR A 46 -11.72 -1.70 2.38
CA TYR A 46 -11.17 -2.05 1.06
C TYR A 46 -10.11 -3.15 1.13
N PHE A 47 -9.13 -3.03 2.03
CA PHE A 47 -8.10 -4.05 2.21
C PHE A 47 -8.62 -5.36 2.81
N SER A 48 -9.72 -5.31 3.60
CA SER A 48 -10.29 -6.51 4.24
C SER A 48 -11.31 -7.24 3.37
N PHE A 49 -12.14 -6.50 2.62
CA PHE A 49 -13.32 -7.04 1.93
C PHE A 49 -13.25 -6.87 0.41
N GLY A 50 -12.35 -6.04 -0.12
CA GLY A 50 -12.24 -5.78 -1.55
C GLY A 50 -11.90 -7.02 -2.37
N ARG A 51 -11.08 -7.93 -1.82
CA ARG A 51 -10.70 -9.20 -2.48
C ARG A 51 -11.90 -10.08 -2.83
N HIS A 52 -12.97 -10.05 -2.02
CA HIS A 52 -14.20 -10.81 -2.28
C HIS A 52 -14.96 -10.32 -3.53
N ARG A 53 -14.60 -9.15 -4.05
CA ARG A 53 -15.21 -8.54 -5.24
C ARG A 53 -14.21 -8.30 -6.35
N ASN A 54 -13.05 -8.95 -6.27
CA ASN A 54 -11.96 -8.81 -7.23
C ASN A 54 -11.52 -7.34 -7.36
N LEU A 55 -11.48 -6.60 -6.24
CA LEU A 55 -10.92 -5.25 -6.22
C LEU A 55 -9.43 -5.32 -5.90
N ASP A 56 -8.63 -4.60 -6.67
CA ASP A 56 -7.22 -4.39 -6.37
C ASP A 56 -7.06 -3.02 -5.70
N CYS A 57 -6.35 -2.98 -4.56
CA CYS A 57 -6.20 -1.77 -3.77
C CYS A 57 -4.72 -1.42 -3.61
N PHE A 58 -4.36 -0.17 -3.91
CA PHE A 58 -3.03 0.38 -3.69
C PHE A 58 -3.11 1.50 -2.66
N TYR A 59 -2.21 1.49 -1.68
CA TYR A 59 -2.01 2.60 -0.76
C TYR A 59 -0.63 3.19 -1.00
N LEU A 60 -0.59 4.46 -1.41
CA LEU A 60 0.65 5.20 -1.60
C LEU A 60 0.86 6.12 -0.39
N CYS A 61 2.01 5.99 0.26
CA CYS A 61 2.36 6.81 1.41
C CYS A 61 3.86 7.10 1.43
N GLN A 62 4.24 8.23 2.01
CA GLN A 62 5.65 8.55 2.27
C GLN A 62 6.17 7.89 3.54
N THR A 63 5.31 7.69 4.55
CA THR A 63 5.68 7.23 5.88
C THR A 63 4.98 5.92 6.24
N TYR A 64 5.71 4.81 6.22
CA TYR A 64 5.17 3.48 6.51
C TYR A 64 4.48 3.38 7.87
N SER A 65 5.06 4.02 8.90
CA SER A 65 4.49 4.01 10.26
C SER A 65 3.17 4.79 10.40
N ALA A 66 2.82 5.64 9.44
CA ALA A 66 1.54 6.35 9.42
C ALA A 66 0.37 5.44 9.00
N ILE A 67 0.65 4.34 8.30
CA ILE A 67 -0.38 3.37 7.91
C ILE A 67 -0.76 2.52 9.13
N SER A 68 -2.06 2.41 9.39
CA SER A 68 -2.57 1.55 10.46
C SER A 68 -2.08 0.11 10.26
N LYS A 69 -1.53 -0.52 11.30
CA LYS A 69 -1.10 -1.92 11.19
C LYS A 69 -2.31 -2.83 10.93
N GLN A 70 -3.27 -2.75 11.86
CA GLN A 70 -4.46 -3.56 11.88
C GLN A 70 -5.34 -3.28 10.65
N LEU A 71 -5.67 -4.33 9.92
CA LEU A 71 -6.55 -4.36 8.74
C LEU A 71 -6.05 -3.63 7.47
N LEU A 72 -4.88 -2.98 7.50
CA LEU A 72 -4.22 -2.44 6.30
C LEU A 72 -2.90 -3.17 6.04
N ARG A 73 -1.86 -2.88 6.84
CA ARG A 73 -0.54 -3.51 6.62
C ARG A 73 -0.59 -5.03 6.75
N ASP A 74 -1.33 -5.53 7.74
CA ASP A 74 -1.50 -6.98 7.95
C ASP A 74 -2.30 -7.67 6.82
N ASN A 75 -3.07 -6.90 6.04
CA ASN A 75 -3.89 -7.41 4.93
C ASN A 75 -3.25 -7.16 3.55
N ALA A 76 -2.09 -6.51 3.49
CA ALA A 76 -1.39 -6.25 2.24
C ALA A 76 -0.70 -7.53 1.76
N ASN A 77 -0.97 -7.95 0.53
CA ASN A 77 -0.34 -9.13 -0.09
C ASN A 77 1.02 -8.80 -0.70
N LEU A 78 1.26 -7.53 -1.04
CA LEU A 78 2.50 -7.06 -1.66
C LEU A 78 2.87 -5.69 -1.09
N ILE A 79 4.14 -5.52 -0.72
CA ILE A 79 4.67 -4.24 -0.24
C ILE A 79 5.84 -3.82 -1.13
N ILE A 80 5.73 -2.63 -1.70
CA ILE A 80 6.78 -1.99 -2.49
C ILE A 80 7.43 -0.91 -1.65
N VAL A 81 8.72 -1.07 -1.36
CA VAL A 81 9.50 -0.20 -0.48
C VAL A 81 10.55 0.55 -1.29
N PHE A 82 10.30 1.83 -1.49
CA PHE A 82 11.32 2.78 -1.94
C PHE A 82 12.22 3.20 -0.77
N GLN A 83 13.28 3.96 -1.03
CA GLN A 83 14.19 4.41 0.03
C GLN A 83 13.44 5.04 1.21
N GLN A 84 13.75 4.57 2.43
CA GLN A 84 13.11 4.98 3.67
C GLN A 84 14.14 5.45 4.71
N ASP A 85 13.68 6.19 5.72
CA ASP A 85 14.48 6.49 6.90
C ASP A 85 14.67 5.26 7.81
N SER A 86 15.56 5.39 8.79
CA SER A 86 15.90 4.29 9.72
C SER A 86 14.72 3.85 10.60
N THR A 87 13.79 4.76 10.89
CA THR A 87 12.62 4.49 11.72
C THR A 87 11.62 3.62 10.96
N ASN A 88 11.25 4.03 9.73
CA ASN A 88 10.37 3.27 8.86
C ASN A 88 10.99 1.92 8.48
N LEU A 89 12.29 1.87 8.18
CA LEU A 89 13.02 0.62 7.95
C LEU A 89 12.88 -0.37 9.12
N ARG A 90 12.97 0.13 10.35
CA ARG A 90 12.79 -0.71 11.55
C ARG A 90 11.37 -1.25 11.65
N HIS A 91 10.37 -0.40 11.39
CA HIS A 91 8.97 -0.83 11.40
C HIS A 91 8.69 -1.88 10.31
N ILE A 92 9.17 -1.67 9.09
CA ILE A 92 9.02 -2.62 7.98
C ILE A 92 9.68 -3.95 8.34
N TYR A 93 10.90 -3.93 8.88
CA TYR A 93 11.59 -5.15 9.32
C TYR A 93 10.83 -5.89 10.44
N ASN A 94 10.29 -5.16 11.41
CA ASN A 94 9.56 -5.80 12.51
C ASN A 94 8.26 -6.47 12.03
N ASP A 95 7.64 -5.92 10.99
CA ASP A 95 6.40 -6.47 10.43
C ASP A 95 6.68 -7.55 9.35
N HIS A 96 7.76 -7.42 8.56
CA HIS A 96 8.01 -8.21 7.33
C HIS A 96 9.47 -8.68 7.15
N GLY A 97 10.29 -8.73 8.20
CA GLY A 97 11.72 -9.04 8.12
C GLY A 97 12.10 -10.46 7.72
N CYS A 98 11.12 -11.36 7.50
CA CYS A 98 11.24 -12.73 7.00
C CYS A 98 12.50 -13.47 7.49
N ASP A 99 12.54 -13.90 8.75
CA ASP A 99 13.58 -14.71 9.42
C ASP A 99 15.05 -14.25 9.28
N ARG A 100 15.30 -13.12 8.63
CA ARG A 100 16.63 -12.53 8.45
C ARG A 100 16.96 -11.63 9.62
N THR A 101 18.24 -11.38 9.83
CA THR A 101 18.68 -10.33 10.74
C THR A 101 18.37 -8.95 10.16
N PHE A 102 18.24 -7.95 11.03
CA PHE A 102 18.06 -6.57 10.57
C PHE A 102 19.21 -6.08 9.69
N SER A 103 20.44 -6.55 9.91
CA SER A 103 21.58 -6.19 9.08
C SER A 103 21.42 -6.70 7.65
N GLU A 104 21.05 -7.97 7.49
CA GLU A 104 20.82 -8.57 6.16
C GLU A 104 19.67 -7.87 5.42
N PHE A 105 18.60 -7.51 6.14
CA PHE A 105 17.51 -6.72 5.59
C PHE A 105 17.98 -5.35 5.09
N LEU A 106 18.79 -4.62 5.87
CA LEU A 106 19.34 -3.33 5.46
C LEU A 106 20.24 -3.45 4.22
N ASP A 107 21.05 -4.49 4.15
CA ASP A 107 21.93 -4.71 3.00
C ASP A 107 21.12 -5.02 1.72
N LEU A 108 20.03 -5.77 1.85
CA LEU A 108 19.07 -5.99 0.75
C LEU A 108 18.42 -4.68 0.28
N CYS A 109 17.97 -3.83 1.22
CA CYS A 109 17.41 -2.52 0.90
C CYS A 109 18.44 -1.64 0.17
N ARG A 110 19.66 -1.53 0.69
CA ARG A 110 20.75 -0.74 0.07
C ARG A 110 21.10 -1.25 -1.32
N PHE A 111 21.15 -2.56 -1.50
CA PHE A 111 21.39 -3.16 -2.81
C PHE A 111 20.28 -2.81 -3.80
N SER A 112 19.02 -2.90 -3.36
CA SER A 112 17.84 -2.62 -4.18
C SER A 112 17.73 -1.13 -4.56
N TRP A 113 18.21 -0.23 -3.72
CA TRP A 113 18.15 1.23 -3.90
C TRP A 113 19.42 1.83 -4.51
N ARG A 114 20.32 1.00 -5.06
CA ARG A 114 21.56 1.45 -5.71
C ARG A 114 21.29 2.35 -6.92
N GLU A 115 20.28 1.99 -7.70
CA GLU A 115 19.93 2.65 -8.95
C GLU A 115 18.75 3.62 -8.72
N PRO A 116 18.62 4.68 -9.54
CA PRO A 116 17.44 5.53 -9.54
C PRO A 116 16.16 4.70 -9.69
N TYR A 117 15.16 4.99 -8.85
CA TYR A 117 13.89 4.26 -8.79
C TYR A 117 14.00 2.79 -8.36
N GLY A 118 15.15 2.38 -7.83
CA GLY A 118 15.32 1.10 -7.18
C GLY A 118 14.32 0.90 -6.04
N MET A 119 13.75 -0.30 -5.94
CA MET A 119 12.73 -0.63 -4.96
C MET A 119 12.93 -2.05 -4.44
N LEU A 120 12.56 -2.27 -3.18
CA LEU A 120 12.44 -3.61 -2.61
C LEU A 120 10.98 -4.03 -2.69
N VAL A 121 10.72 -5.24 -3.20
CA VAL A 121 9.38 -5.82 -3.23
C VAL A 121 9.34 -6.96 -2.23
N ILE A 122 8.36 -6.92 -1.33
CA ILE A 122 8.12 -7.94 -0.30
C ILE A 122 6.80 -8.62 -0.64
N ASP A 123 6.87 -9.91 -0.93
CA ASP A 123 5.70 -10.79 -1.05
C ASP A 123 5.26 -11.21 0.35
N CYS A 124 3.98 -11.00 0.67
CA CYS A 124 3.40 -11.24 2.00
C CYS A 124 2.41 -12.42 2.00
N ASP A 125 2.17 -13.05 0.85
CA ASP A 125 1.35 -14.27 0.71
C ASP A 125 2.18 -15.57 0.79
#